data_AF-A0A7W0T021-F1
#
_entry.id   AF-A0A7W0T021-F1
#
_cell.length_a   1.000
_cell.length_b   1.000
_cell.length_c   1.000
_cell.angle_alpha   90.00
_cell.angle_beta   90.00
_cell.angle_gamma   90.00
#
_symmetry.space_group_name_H-M   'P 1'
#
loop_
_entity.id
_entity.type
_entity.pdbx_description
1 polymer ?
#
loop_
_entity_poly.entity_id
_entity_poly.type
_entity_poly.pdbx_seq_one_letter_code
_entity_poly.pdbx_strand_id
1 'polypeptide(L)' 'FIGGTSTLAAIAGYPLVTLPAGYRHGLPIGITFMGGAFSEETLIRLAYAFEQLGQVFTEPEFLPGNVIPPEA' A
#
# COMPACT_ATOMS: atom_id res chain seq x y z
N PHE A 1 8.78 16.71 0.33
CA PHE A 1 7.85 15.65 0.73
C PHE A 1 8.22 15.17 2.12
N ILE A 2 7.49 15.62 3.14
CA ILE A 2 7.62 15.16 4.54
C ILE A 2 6.49 14.13 4.71
N GLY A 3 6.84 12.84 4.79
CA GLY A 3 5.83 11.77 4.86
C GLY A 3 6.29 10.40 4.35
N GLY A 4 7.46 10.30 3.72
CA GLY A 4 8.02 9.01 3.29
C GLY A 4 8.62 8.25 4.47
N THR A 5 7.95 7.20 4.94
CA THR A 5 8.46 6.28 5.98
C THR A 5 9.43 5.23 5.42
N SER A 6 9.46 5.07 4.09
CA SER A 6 10.22 4.03 3.38
C SER A 6 11.73 4.20 3.45
N THR A 7 12.25 5.43 3.43
CA THR A 7 13.71 5.66 3.41
C THR A 7 14.39 5.20 4.70
N LEU A 8 13.87 5.59 5.86
CA LEU A 8 14.47 5.25 7.14
C LEU A 8 14.35 3.75 7.45
N ALA A 9 13.19 3.16 7.16
CA ALA A 9 12.99 1.73 7.34
C ALA A 9 13.86 0.89 6.38
N ALA A 10 14.03 1.32 5.13
CA ALA A 10 14.91 0.64 4.17
C ALA A 10 16.38 0.68 4.62
N ILE A 11 16.84 1.81 5.16
CA ILE A 11 18.20 1.93 5.72
C ILE A 11 18.37 1.03 6.95
N ALA A 12 17.36 0.96 7.82
CA ALA A 12 17.40 0.14 9.03
C ALA A 12 17.18 -1.36 8.77
N GLY A 13 16.75 -1.76 7.56
CA GLY A 13 16.37 -3.14 7.24
C GLY A 13 15.08 -3.59 7.94
N TYR A 14 14.18 -2.67 8.26
CA TYR A 14 12.94 -2.96 8.96
C TYR A 14 11.79 -3.32 8.01
N PRO A 15 10.94 -4.28 8.39
CA PRO A 15 9.83 -4.71 7.55
C PRO A 15 8.74 -3.63 7.48
N LEU A 16 8.18 -3.47 6.29
CA LEU A 16 7.12 -2.52 5.97
C LEU A 16 6.12 -3.16 5.01
N VAL A 17 4.83 -2.88 5.22
CA VAL A 17 3.74 -3.35 4.37
C VAL A 17 2.76 -2.20 4.12
N THR A 18 2.37 -2.01 2.86
CA THR A 18 1.44 -0.95 2.47
C THR A 18 0.17 -1.57 1.92
N LEU A 19 -0.98 -1.12 2.42
CA LEU A 19 -2.31 -1.59 2.04
C LEU A 19 -3.16 -0.44 1.49
N PRO A 20 -4.11 -0.71 0.59
CA PRO A 20 -5.13 0.26 0.20
C PRO A 20 -5.93 0.70 1.43
N ALA A 21 -6.10 2.00 1.60
CA ALA A 21 -6.88 2.61 2.69
C ALA A 21 -8.09 3.42 2.19
N GLY A 22 -8.27 3.52 0.87
CA GLY A 22 -9.39 4.20 0.23
C GLY A 22 -8.94 5.05 -0.95
N TYR A 23 -9.81 5.98 -1.38
CA TYR A 23 -9.57 6.84 -2.53
C TYR A 23 -9.87 8.30 -2.18
N ARG A 24 -9.09 9.22 -2.75
CA ARG A 24 -9.39 10.65 -2.71
C ARG A 24 -9.23 11.23 -4.11
N HIS A 25 -10.27 11.90 -4.60
CA HIS A 25 -10.31 12.45 -5.96
C HIS A 25 -10.02 11.39 -7.05
N GLY A 26 -10.46 10.15 -6.84
CA GLY A 26 -10.21 9.03 -7.77
C GLY A 26 -8.81 8.42 -7.71
N LEU A 27 -7.93 8.93 -6.84
CA LEU A 27 -6.58 8.38 -6.65
C LEU A 27 -6.53 7.49 -5.39
N PRO A 28 -5.91 6.30 -5.46
CA PRO A 28 -5.79 5.42 -4.31
C PRO A 28 -4.87 6.05 -3.25
N ILE A 29 -5.29 5.94 -1.99
CA ILE A 29 -4.48 6.26 -0.82
C ILE A 29 -4.11 4.95 -0.13
N GLY A 30 -2.82 4.80 0.20
CA GLY A 30 -2.32 3.68 0.98
C GLY A 30 -2.06 4.06 2.44
N ILE A 31 -2.14 3.08 3.33
CA ILE A 31 -1.61 3.13 4.68
C ILE A 31 -0.42 2.16 4.79
N THR A 32 0.64 2.57 5.47
CA THR A 32 1.84 1.75 5.67
C THR A 32 1.99 1.38 7.13
N PHE A 33 2.15 0.10 7.41
CA PHE A 33 2.58 -0.40 8.71
C PHE A 33 4.09 -0.68 8.69
N MET A 34 4.75 -0.35 9.79
CA MET A 34 6.19 -0.57 9.99
C MET A 34 6.39 -1.40 11.25
N GLY A 35 7.20 -2.45 11.15
CA GLY A 35 7.61 -3.27 12.28
C GLY A 35 9.07 -3.06 12.64
N GLY A 36 9.49 -3.58 13.80
CA GLY A 36 10.91 -3.74 14.11
C GLY A 36 11.52 -4.93 13.37
N ALA A 37 12.82 -5.17 13.54
CA ALA A 37 13.50 -6.31 12.93
C ALA A 37 12.80 -7.64 13.26
N PHE A 38 12.65 -8.51 12.25
CA PHE A 38 12.07 -9.85 12.37
C PHE A 38 10.62 -9.92 12.90
N SER A 39 9.84 -8.85 12.68
CA SER A 39 8.45 -8.78 13.13
C SER A 39 7.41 -9.02 12.03
N GLU A 40 7.81 -9.67 10.94
CA GLU A 40 6.98 -9.91 9.75
C GLU A 40 5.70 -10.68 10.08
N GLU A 41 5.75 -11.67 10.97
CA GLU A 41 4.57 -12.46 11.36
C GLU A 41 3.47 -11.57 11.95
N THR A 42 3.82 -10.70 12.90
CA THR A 42 2.89 -9.75 13.51
C THR A 42 2.43 -8.72 12.50
N LEU A 43 3.35 -8.21 11.67
CA LEU A 43 3.06 -7.21 10.65
C LEU A 43 2.04 -7.72 9.62
N ILE A 44 2.20 -8.97 9.15
CA ILE A 44 1.29 -9.62 8.21
C ILE A 44 -0.08 -9.87 8.86
N ARG A 45 -0.13 -10.30 10.13
CA ARG A 45 -1.40 -10.46 10.85
C ARG A 45 -2.20 -9.16 10.96
N LEU A 46 -1.51 -8.06 11.26
CA LEU A 46 -2.13 -6.73 11.34
C LEU A 46 -2.59 -6.24 9.97
N ALA A 47 -1.76 -6.41 8.94
CA ALA A 47 -2.10 -6.11 7.56
C ALA A 47 -3.35 -6.86 7.12
N TYR A 48 -3.38 -8.17 7.36
CA TYR A 48 -4.52 -9.02 7.04
C TYR A 48 -5.80 -8.60 7.77
N ALA A 49 -5.73 -8.36 9.08
CA ALA A 49 -6.89 -7.89 9.83
C ALA A 49 -7.43 -6.56 9.31
N PHE A 50 -6.53 -5.63 8.95
CA PHE A 50 -6.92 -4.34 8.36
C PHE A 50 -7.61 -4.51 7.01
N GLU A 51 -7.03 -5.33 6.12
CA GLU A 51 -7.60 -5.61 4.79
C GLU A 51 -9.00 -6.24 4.90
N GLN A 52 -9.16 -7.24 5.79
CA GLN A 52 -10.42 -7.95 5.98
C GLN A 52 -11.53 -7.07 6.56
N LEU A 53 -11.19 -6.08 7.38
CA LEU A 53 -12.16 -5.13 7.93
C LEU A 53 -12.51 -4.02 6.94
N GLY A 54 -11.55 -3.58 6.13
CA GLY A 54 -11.71 -2.43 5.23
C GLY A 54 -12.31 -2.79 3.87
N GLN A 55 -11.85 -3.90 3.25
CA GLN A 55 -12.18 -4.32 1.88
C GLN A 55 -12.25 -3.14 0.89
N VAL A 56 -11.31 -2.20 1.01
CA VAL A 56 -11.33 -0.89 0.35
C VAL A 56 -10.72 -0.90 -1.05
N PHE A 57 -10.17 -2.03 -1.50
CA PHE A 57 -9.59 -2.15 -2.83
C PHE A 57 -10.69 -2.22 -3.90
N THR A 58 -10.59 -1.35 -4.91
CA THR A 58 -11.43 -1.38 -6.11
C THR A 58 -10.53 -1.54 -7.34
N GLU A 59 -10.94 -2.39 -8.28
CA GLU A 59 -10.23 -2.56 -9.55
C GLU A 59 -10.14 -1.20 -10.28
N PRO A 60 -8.95 -0.79 -10.72
CA PRO A 60 -8.79 0.48 -11.43
C PRO A 60 -9.45 0.40 -12.81
N GLU A 61 -10.22 1.44 -13.15
CA GLU A 61 -10.78 1.60 -14.50
C GLU A 61 -9.80 2.34 -15.41
N PHE A 62 -9.75 1.94 -16.68
CA PHE A 62 -9.05 2.71 -17.70
C PHE A 62 -9.85 3.97 -18.02
N LEU A 63 -9.24 5.13 -17.79
CA LEU A 63 -9.86 6.40 -18.18
C LEU A 63 -9.99 6.47 -19.71
N PRO A 64 -11.10 7.02 -20.24
CA PRO A 64 -11.26 7.20 -21.69
C PRO A 64 -10.25 8.23 -22.22
N GLY A 65 -9.10 7.73 -22.70
CA GLY A 65 -8.01 8.52 -23.28
C GLY A 65 -6.71 7.70 -23.35
N ASN A 66 -6.06 7.72 -24.53
CA ASN A 66 -4.85 6.94 -24.89
C ASN A 66 -4.71 5.59 -24.17
N VAL A 67 -5.58 4.64 -24.54
CA VAL A 67 -5.37 3.22 -24.28
C VAL A 67 -4.12 2.81 -25.03
N ILE A 68 -2.99 2.74 -24.33
CA ILE A 68 -1.83 2.01 -24.83
C ILE A 68 -2.16 0.54 -24.52
N PRO A 69 -2.38 -0.32 -25.53
CA PRO A 69 -2.66 -1.72 -25.28
C PRO A 69 -1.48 -2.35 -24.51
N PRO A 70 -1.73 -3.40 -23.71
CA PRO A 70 -0.73 -4.05 -22.86
C PRO A 70 0.44 -4.73 -23.63
N GLU A 71 0.49 -4.57 -24.96
CA GLU A 71 1.40 -5.21 -25.89
C GLU A 71 2.39 -4.24 -26.57
N ALA A 72 2.42 -2.96 -26.17
CA ALA A 72 3.32 -1.93 -26.74
C ALA A 72 4.67 -1.83 -26.00
#